data_AF-A0A5R9F7G7-F1
#
_entry.id   AF-A0A5R9F7G7-F1
#
_cell.length_a   1.000
_cell.length_b   1.000
_cell.length_c   1.000
_cell.angle_alpha   90.00
_cell.angle_beta   90.00
_cell.angle_gamma   90.00
#
_symmetry.space_group_name_H-M   'P 1'
#
loop_
_entity.id
_entity.type
_entity.pdbx_description
1 polymer ?
#
loop_
_entity_poly.entity_id
_entity_poly.type
_entity_poly.pdbx_seq_one_letter_code
_entity_poly.pdbx_strand_id
1 'polypeptide(L)'
;MHQTLERQLRSLNWQEQSMRKNTVNQEGTGKSSEVKLFQLESEIKTIIKELPGDYSIVIETLEGTISLKGENQLPAASLIKLPIMIEAFRQSEANIIDLDEIVDVSTVKKVGGAGILARLSSIASLTIRDLLTLMIIVSDNTATNELIDRLSTDKINNLCRAYNCQSTRLQRKLMDFEALKNGKDNLTSSKDVVKLLKGIDTGQDYSKRTRKEMLSILSEQQFLDKLPAFIPQDSTEEFFMANKTGELPGVEHDAAIIKSNGKHVYACVMFANLYENKEGKVAISEIGRAIWEFLK
;
A
#
# COMPACT_ATOMS: atom_id res chain seq x y z
N MET A 1 -6.00 23.10 -61.30
CA MET A 1 -7.12 23.25 -60.34
C MET A 1 -7.78 21.90 -59.99
N HIS A 2 -7.93 20.96 -60.93
CA HIS A 2 -8.53 19.63 -60.67
C HIS A 2 -7.71 18.68 -59.76
N GLN A 3 -6.37 18.70 -59.83
CA GLN A 3 -5.53 17.80 -59.01
C GLN A 3 -5.48 18.14 -57.52
N THR A 4 -5.83 19.38 -57.13
CA THR A 4 -5.76 19.84 -55.74
C THR A 4 -6.99 19.40 -54.94
N LEU A 5 -8.18 19.34 -55.57
CA LEU A 5 -9.41 18.87 -54.94
C LEU A 5 -9.39 17.37 -54.65
N GLU A 6 -8.84 16.54 -55.55
CA GLU A 6 -8.78 15.09 -55.33
C GLU A 6 -7.85 14.70 -54.17
N ARG A 7 -6.76 15.46 -53.94
CA ARG A 7 -5.88 15.22 -52.79
C ARG A 7 -6.55 15.56 -51.46
N GLN A 8 -7.32 16.64 -51.41
CA GLN A 8 -8.08 17.04 -50.22
C GLN A 8 -9.20 16.05 -49.87
N LEU A 9 -9.91 15.53 -50.89
CA LEU A 9 -10.94 14.51 -50.68
C LEU A 9 -10.35 13.17 -50.19
N ARG A 10 -9.17 12.77 -50.69
CA ARG A 10 -8.48 11.56 -50.21
C ARG A 10 -7.97 11.71 -48.78
N SER A 11 -7.48 12.90 -48.37
CA SER A 11 -7.01 13.12 -46.99
C SER A 11 -8.16 13.14 -45.98
N LEU A 12 -9.31 13.71 -46.34
CA LEU A 12 -10.52 13.72 -45.48
C LEU A 12 -11.05 12.29 -45.28
N ASN A 13 -11.11 11.49 -46.34
CA ASN A 13 -11.57 10.11 -46.27
C ASN A 13 -10.62 9.21 -45.45
N TRP A 14 -9.31 9.51 -45.48
CA TRP A 14 -8.32 8.81 -44.65
C TRP A 14 -8.44 9.18 -43.16
N GLN A 15 -8.68 10.46 -42.85
CA GLN A 15 -8.90 10.94 -41.49
C GLN A 15 -10.21 10.38 -40.89
N GLU A 16 -11.30 10.33 -41.66
CA GLU A 16 -12.56 9.70 -41.20
C GLU A 16 -12.42 8.20 -40.96
N GLN A 17 -11.71 7.47 -41.84
CA GLN A 17 -11.46 6.04 -41.66
C GLN A 17 -10.52 5.76 -40.47
N SER A 18 -9.53 6.63 -40.23
CA SER A 18 -8.65 6.54 -39.07
C SER A 18 -9.38 6.84 -37.77
N MET A 19 -10.25 7.86 -37.74
CA MET A 19 -11.11 8.15 -36.59
C MET A 19 -12.08 7.00 -36.30
N ARG A 20 -12.78 6.46 -37.31
CA ARG A 20 -13.68 5.31 -37.13
C ARG A 20 -12.95 4.05 -36.63
N LYS A 21 -11.73 3.78 -37.10
CA LYS A 21 -10.91 2.66 -36.58
C LYS A 21 -10.48 2.87 -35.13
N ASN A 22 -10.17 4.10 -34.73
CA ASN A 22 -9.85 4.42 -33.33
C ASN A 22 -11.09 4.30 -32.42
N THR A 23 -12.27 4.74 -32.86
CA THR A 23 -13.51 4.63 -32.07
C THR A 23 -13.92 3.18 -31.87
N VAL A 24 -13.85 2.34 -32.92
CA VAL A 24 -14.20 0.90 -32.83
C VAL A 24 -13.19 0.12 -31.97
N ASN A 25 -11.91 0.45 -32.01
CA ASN A 25 -10.92 -0.16 -31.12
C ASN A 25 -11.10 0.27 -29.66
N GLN A 26 -11.45 1.53 -29.38
CA GLN A 26 -11.68 2.01 -28.01
C GLN A 26 -12.97 1.44 -27.38
N GLU A 27 -14.06 1.30 -28.15
CA GLU A 27 -15.31 0.68 -27.68
C GLU A 27 -15.14 -0.83 -27.40
N GLY A 28 -14.33 -1.53 -28.20
CA GLY A 28 -14.02 -2.95 -28.01
C GLY A 28 -13.11 -3.24 -26.81
N THR A 29 -12.11 -2.38 -26.55
CA THR A 29 -11.20 -2.53 -25.42
C THR A 29 -11.85 -2.18 -24.09
N GLY A 30 -12.68 -1.13 -24.04
CA GLY A 30 -13.37 -0.70 -22.80
C GLY A 30 -14.35 -1.74 -22.26
N LYS A 31 -15.08 -2.42 -23.15
CA LYS A 31 -16.00 -3.50 -22.77
C LYS A 31 -15.27 -4.74 -22.26
N SER A 32 -14.07 -5.02 -22.77
CA SER A 32 -13.25 -6.13 -22.31
C SER A 32 -12.60 -5.87 -20.95
N SER A 33 -12.20 -4.63 -20.66
CA SER A 33 -11.64 -4.25 -19.35
C SER A 33 -12.68 -4.28 -18.23
N GLU A 34 -13.90 -3.80 -18.51
CA GLU A 34 -15.01 -3.87 -17.54
C GLU A 34 -15.36 -5.32 -17.17
N VAL A 35 -15.37 -6.23 -18.15
CA VAL A 35 -15.63 -7.66 -17.91
C VAL A 35 -14.54 -8.29 -17.04
N LYS A 36 -13.25 -7.98 -17.29
CA LYS A 36 -12.14 -8.48 -16.47
C LYS A 36 -12.23 -7.98 -15.02
N LEU A 37 -12.53 -6.70 -14.82
CA LEU A 37 -12.66 -6.12 -13.47
C LEU A 37 -13.84 -6.74 -12.71
N PHE A 38 -14.97 -6.95 -13.38
CA PHE A 38 -16.14 -7.62 -12.80
C PHE A 38 -15.86 -9.08 -12.41
N GLN A 39 -15.07 -9.81 -13.22
CA GLN A 39 -14.64 -11.18 -12.91
C GLN A 39 -13.75 -11.21 -11.65
N LEU A 40 -12.77 -10.31 -11.57
CA LEU A 40 -11.91 -10.17 -10.39
C LEU A 40 -12.74 -9.86 -9.13
N GLU A 41 -13.68 -8.92 -9.21
CA GLU A 41 -14.56 -8.60 -8.08
C GLU A 41 -15.40 -9.81 -7.64
N SER A 42 -15.93 -10.58 -8.59
CA SER A 42 -16.72 -11.79 -8.30
C SER A 42 -15.90 -12.89 -7.65
N GLU A 43 -14.65 -13.08 -8.07
CA GLU A 43 -13.71 -14.02 -7.46
C GLU A 43 -13.37 -13.61 -6.02
N ILE A 44 -13.05 -12.33 -5.79
CA ILE A 44 -12.79 -11.80 -4.43
C ILE A 44 -13.99 -12.00 -3.52
N LYS A 45 -15.20 -11.67 -3.99
CA LYS A 45 -16.44 -11.89 -3.25
C LYS A 45 -16.65 -13.37 -2.90
N THR A 46 -16.21 -14.28 -3.77
CA THR A 46 -16.29 -15.72 -3.53
C THR A 46 -15.28 -16.16 -2.47
N ILE A 47 -14.02 -15.69 -2.54
CA ILE A 47 -12.96 -15.98 -1.56
C ILE A 47 -13.38 -15.57 -0.15
N ILE A 48 -14.01 -14.40 0.00
CA ILE A 48 -14.36 -13.86 1.33
C ILE A 48 -15.75 -14.29 1.83
N LYS A 49 -16.54 -15.00 1.01
CA LYS A 49 -17.97 -15.25 1.28
C LYS A 49 -18.22 -15.95 2.61
N GLU A 50 -17.39 -16.95 2.91
CA GLU A 50 -17.53 -17.82 4.08
C GLU A 50 -16.56 -17.44 5.21
N LEU A 51 -15.79 -16.35 5.05
CA LEU A 51 -14.83 -15.91 6.06
C LEU A 51 -15.56 -15.09 7.14
N PRO A 52 -15.69 -15.58 8.38
CA PRO A 52 -16.33 -14.83 9.45
C PRO A 52 -15.44 -13.64 9.85
N GLY A 53 -16.04 -12.47 10.02
CA GLY A 53 -15.33 -11.27 10.49
C GLY A 53 -15.69 -10.01 9.71
N ASP A 54 -15.05 -8.92 10.11
CA ASP A 54 -15.16 -7.64 9.42
C ASP A 54 -14.06 -7.50 8.38
N TYR A 55 -14.37 -6.85 7.27
CA TYR A 55 -13.39 -6.59 6.21
C TYR A 55 -13.50 -5.17 5.67
N SER A 56 -12.39 -4.74 5.07
CA SER A 56 -12.28 -3.55 4.24
C SER A 56 -11.31 -3.89 3.10
N ILE A 57 -11.78 -3.82 1.86
CA ILE A 57 -10.97 -4.19 0.69
C ILE A 57 -11.09 -3.12 -0.38
N VAL A 58 -9.96 -2.62 -0.86
CA VAL A 58 -9.87 -1.76 -2.04
C VAL A 58 -8.77 -2.28 -2.96
N ILE A 59 -9.11 -2.42 -4.24
CA ILE A 59 -8.17 -2.72 -5.32
C ILE A 59 -8.39 -1.67 -6.39
N GLU A 60 -7.37 -0.86 -6.64
CA GLU A 60 -7.38 0.18 -7.66
C GLU A 60 -6.44 -0.24 -8.80
N THR A 61 -6.97 -0.24 -10.02
CA THR A 61 -6.27 -0.58 -11.26
C THR A 61 -6.46 0.55 -12.28
N LEU A 62 -5.82 0.45 -13.45
CA LEU A 62 -6.05 1.39 -14.55
C LEU A 62 -7.47 1.30 -15.13
N GLU A 63 -8.09 0.13 -15.03
CA GLU A 63 -9.42 -0.19 -15.54
C GLU A 63 -10.55 0.24 -14.60
N GLY A 64 -10.27 0.46 -13.32
CA GLY A 64 -11.25 0.91 -12.34
C GLY A 64 -10.90 0.56 -10.90
N THR A 65 -11.90 0.63 -10.01
CA THR A 65 -11.72 0.36 -8.59
C THR A 65 -12.75 -0.63 -8.08
N ILE A 66 -12.28 -1.69 -7.44
CA ILE A 66 -13.10 -2.58 -6.61
C ILE A 66 -13.03 -2.08 -5.18
N SER A 67 -14.18 -1.78 -4.57
CA SER A 67 -14.25 -1.32 -3.18
C SER A 67 -15.33 -2.07 -2.42
N LEU A 68 -14.91 -3.03 -1.59
CA LEU A 68 -15.79 -3.81 -0.71
C LEU A 68 -15.63 -3.28 0.72
N LYS A 69 -16.60 -2.50 1.18
CA LYS A 69 -16.54 -1.81 2.48
C LYS A 69 -15.23 -1.00 2.65
N GLY A 70 -14.76 -0.34 1.59
CA GLY A 70 -13.47 0.34 1.56
C GLY A 70 -13.30 1.45 2.61
N GLU A 71 -14.40 2.03 3.09
CA GLU A 71 -14.41 3.05 4.16
C GLU A 71 -14.45 2.46 5.57
N ASN A 72 -14.77 1.16 5.70
CA ASN A 72 -14.93 0.51 7.00
C ASN A 72 -13.65 0.62 7.81
N GLN A 73 -13.77 1.17 9.01
CA GLN A 73 -12.64 1.46 9.87
C GLN A 73 -12.35 0.25 10.74
N LEU A 74 -11.13 -0.27 10.66
CA LEU A 74 -10.66 -1.44 11.39
C LEU A 74 -9.36 -1.11 12.15
N PRO A 75 -8.96 -1.93 13.14
CA PRO A 75 -7.64 -1.84 13.74
C PRO A 75 -6.55 -1.84 12.66
N ALA A 76 -5.69 -0.84 12.64
CA ALA A 76 -4.70 -0.65 11.57
C ALA A 76 -3.58 -1.70 11.62
N ALA A 77 -3.37 -2.32 12.78
CA ALA A 77 -2.19 -3.13 13.06
C ALA A 77 -0.93 -2.39 12.57
N SER A 78 -0.04 -3.07 11.83
CA SER A 78 1.19 -2.46 11.32
C SER A 78 1.03 -1.65 10.03
N LEU A 79 -0.17 -1.55 9.43
CA LEU A 79 -0.41 -0.64 8.30
C LEU A 79 -0.27 0.83 8.72
N ILE A 80 -0.42 1.14 10.02
CA ILE A 80 -0.17 2.48 10.57
C ILE A 80 1.27 2.97 10.35
N LYS A 81 2.21 2.09 9.98
CA LYS A 81 3.60 2.44 9.70
C LYS A 81 3.80 3.15 8.35
N LEU A 82 2.83 3.02 7.43
CA LEU A 82 2.84 3.74 6.15
C LEU A 82 2.84 5.27 6.32
N PRO A 83 1.89 5.88 7.07
CA PRO A 83 1.93 7.32 7.29
C PRO A 83 3.13 7.77 8.14
N ILE A 84 3.69 6.90 8.99
CA ILE A 84 4.93 7.21 9.75
C ILE A 84 6.11 7.35 8.78
N MET A 85 6.26 6.42 7.83
CA MET A 85 7.30 6.50 6.80
C MET A 85 7.15 7.76 5.95
N ILE A 86 5.93 8.03 5.46
CA ILE A 86 5.66 9.20 4.63
C ILE A 86 5.99 10.50 5.39
N GLU A 87 5.62 10.59 6.67
CA GLU A 87 5.93 11.77 7.49
C GLU A 87 7.43 11.95 7.72
N ALA A 88 8.19 10.87 7.91
CA ALA A 88 9.65 10.94 8.06
C ALA A 88 10.31 11.53 6.81
N PHE A 89 9.97 11.01 5.63
CA PHE A 89 10.50 11.53 4.38
C PHE A 89 10.03 12.97 4.09
N ARG A 90 8.79 13.32 4.45
CA ARG A 90 8.31 14.71 4.37
C ARG A 90 9.12 15.66 5.27
N GLN A 91 9.42 15.26 6.51
CA GLN A 91 10.27 16.05 7.40
C GLN A 91 11.72 16.13 6.90
N SER A 92 12.23 15.06 6.28
CA SER A 92 13.56 15.06 5.68
C SER A 92 13.68 16.01 4.49
N GLU A 93 12.74 16.00 3.54
CA GLU A 93 12.77 16.96 2.42
C GLU A 93 12.60 18.42 2.88
N ALA A 94 11.90 18.62 4.00
CA ALA A 94 11.80 19.92 4.66
C ALA A 94 13.03 20.30 5.49
N ASN A 95 14.09 19.49 5.50
CA ASN A 95 15.30 19.64 6.34
C ASN A 95 15.00 19.78 7.85
N ILE A 96 13.92 19.15 8.31
CA ILE A 96 13.53 19.13 9.74
C ILE A 96 14.26 17.98 10.46
N ILE A 97 14.45 16.86 9.78
CA ILE A 97 15.24 15.73 10.29
C ILE A 97 16.30 15.33 9.25
N ASP A 98 17.43 14.83 9.73
CA ASP A 98 18.42 14.15 8.90
C ASP A 98 18.20 12.64 9.04
N LEU A 99 17.93 11.96 7.92
CA LEU A 99 17.70 10.51 7.93
C LEU A 99 18.98 9.72 8.24
N ASP A 100 20.15 10.33 8.06
CA ASP A 100 21.45 9.71 8.36
C ASP A 100 21.92 10.04 9.80
N GLU A 101 21.09 10.76 10.58
CA GLU A 101 21.34 10.96 12.00
C GLU A 101 21.40 9.64 12.76
N ILE A 102 22.43 9.49 13.58
CA ILE A 102 22.65 8.32 14.43
C ILE A 102 21.76 8.39 15.67
N VAL A 103 20.98 7.33 15.85
CA VAL A 103 20.19 7.03 17.04
C VAL A 103 20.93 5.98 17.88
N ASP A 104 21.20 6.32 19.14
CA ASP A 104 21.72 5.36 20.12
C ASP A 104 20.60 4.40 20.56
N VAL A 105 20.58 3.21 19.95
CA VAL A 105 19.57 2.17 20.19
C VAL A 105 19.60 1.66 21.64
N SER A 106 20.70 1.85 22.38
CA SER A 106 20.78 1.45 23.79
C SER A 106 19.86 2.29 24.69
N THR A 107 19.52 3.50 24.25
CA THR A 107 18.62 4.42 24.97
C THR A 107 17.14 4.22 24.59
N VAL A 108 16.87 3.52 23.49
CA VAL A 108 15.51 3.30 22.98
C VAL A 108 14.75 2.32 23.85
N LYS A 109 13.52 2.67 24.22
CA LYS A 109 12.63 1.78 24.97
C LYS A 109 12.19 0.60 24.11
N LYS A 110 12.85 -0.54 24.27
CA LYS A 110 12.50 -1.81 23.61
C LYS A 110 11.10 -2.30 24.01
N VAL A 111 10.32 -2.72 23.02
CA VAL A 111 8.98 -3.30 23.20
C VAL A 111 8.87 -4.65 22.49
N GLY A 112 7.95 -5.50 22.96
CA GLY A 112 7.70 -6.82 22.37
C GLY A 112 6.97 -6.79 21.02
N GLY A 113 6.50 -7.96 20.59
CA GLY A 113 5.83 -8.15 19.30
C GLY A 113 6.84 -8.34 18.15
N ALA A 114 6.45 -7.92 16.95
CA ALA A 114 7.27 -8.03 15.74
C ALA A 114 8.51 -7.10 15.79
N GLY A 115 9.56 -7.52 15.10
CA GLY A 115 10.85 -6.84 15.07
C GLY A 115 12.00 -7.63 15.66
N ILE A 116 13.20 -7.15 15.40
CA ILE A 116 14.47 -7.74 15.85
C ILE A 116 15.14 -6.93 16.96
N LEU A 117 14.90 -5.61 17.05
CA LEU A 117 15.62 -4.71 17.95
C LEU A 117 15.47 -5.08 19.43
N ALA A 118 14.28 -5.56 19.81
CA ALA A 118 14.01 -6.01 21.17
C ALA A 118 14.75 -7.31 21.55
N ARG A 119 15.27 -8.06 20.56
CA ARG A 119 15.97 -9.33 20.74
C ARG A 119 17.48 -9.21 20.65
N LEU A 120 17.98 -8.13 20.07
CA LEU A 120 19.40 -7.90 19.93
C LEU A 120 20.00 -7.47 21.28
N SER A 121 21.02 -8.21 21.71
CA SER A 121 21.70 -8.07 23.01
C SER A 121 22.51 -6.78 23.09
N SER A 122 23.10 -6.35 21.98
CA SER A 122 23.86 -5.12 21.83
C SER A 122 23.75 -4.59 20.40
N ILE A 123 23.06 -3.47 20.21
CA ILE A 123 23.21 -2.63 19.02
C ILE A 123 23.62 -1.27 19.55
N ALA A 124 24.74 -0.75 19.06
CA ALA A 124 25.26 0.53 19.54
C ALA A 124 24.53 1.71 18.88
N SER A 125 24.26 1.63 17.58
CA SER A 125 23.84 2.80 16.81
C SER A 125 23.19 2.40 15.50
N LEU A 126 22.07 3.04 15.15
CA LEU A 126 21.38 2.92 13.87
C LEU A 126 21.00 4.30 13.38
N THR A 127 20.91 4.51 12.08
CA THR A 127 20.38 5.76 11.53
C THR A 127 18.86 5.81 11.60
N ILE A 128 18.26 7.00 11.48
CA ILE A 128 16.79 7.11 11.28
C ILE A 128 16.35 6.31 10.04
N ARG A 129 17.17 6.30 8.98
CA ARG A 129 16.94 5.49 7.78
C ARG A 129 16.89 4.00 8.11
N ASP A 130 17.81 3.49 8.92
CA ASP A 130 17.79 2.09 9.35
C ASP A 130 16.53 1.76 10.16
N LEU A 131 16.09 2.68 11.03
CA LEU A 131 14.84 2.51 11.79
C LEU A 131 13.62 2.46 10.86
N LEU A 132 13.57 3.31 9.82
CA LEU A 132 12.52 3.28 8.81
C LEU A 132 12.53 1.96 8.04
N THR A 133 13.71 1.48 7.65
CA THR A 133 13.87 0.18 7.00
C THR A 133 13.32 -0.94 7.88
N LEU A 134 13.81 -1.08 9.11
CA LEU A 134 13.35 -2.13 10.05
C LEU A 134 11.84 -2.03 10.37
N MET A 135 11.31 -0.80 10.47
CA MET A 135 9.88 -0.56 10.67
C MET A 135 9.05 -1.13 9.51
N ILE A 136 9.55 -1.07 8.28
CA ILE A 136 8.81 -1.53 7.10
C ILE A 136 9.07 -3.01 6.83
N ILE A 137 10.33 -3.43 6.71
CA ILE A 137 10.69 -4.74 6.14
C ILE A 137 10.44 -5.92 7.08
N VAL A 138 10.54 -5.70 8.40
CA VAL A 138 10.29 -6.72 9.43
C VAL A 138 9.30 -6.24 10.50
N SER A 139 8.62 -5.13 10.22
CA SER A 139 7.59 -4.57 11.09
C SER A 139 8.09 -4.31 12.52
N ASP A 140 9.30 -3.78 12.70
CA ASP A 140 9.88 -3.63 14.04
C ASP A 140 9.13 -2.61 14.90
N ASN A 141 8.56 -3.07 16.02
CA ASN A 141 7.76 -2.23 16.92
C ASN A 141 8.59 -1.24 17.73
N THR A 142 9.84 -1.57 18.04
CA THR A 142 10.75 -0.69 18.78
C THR A 142 11.17 0.48 17.88
N ALA A 143 11.58 0.19 16.64
CA ALA A 143 11.89 1.21 15.64
C ALA A 143 10.67 2.12 15.38
N THR A 144 9.48 1.52 15.29
CA THR A 144 8.23 2.29 15.10
C THR A 144 8.00 3.28 16.23
N ASN A 145 8.15 2.86 17.48
CA ASN A 145 7.89 3.73 18.63
C ASN A 145 8.90 4.87 18.75
N GLU A 146 10.17 4.61 18.43
CA GLU A 146 11.21 5.65 18.34
C GLU A 146 10.88 6.68 17.26
N LEU A 147 10.48 6.23 16.07
CA LEU A 147 10.05 7.12 15.00
C LEU A 147 8.80 7.94 15.36
N ILE A 148 7.86 7.37 16.12
CA ILE A 148 6.69 8.12 16.61
C ILE A 148 7.11 9.26 17.54
N ASP A 149 8.03 9.00 18.47
CA ASP A 149 8.55 10.03 19.39
C ASP A 149 9.27 11.14 18.62
N ARG A 150 10.08 10.74 17.65
CA ARG A 150 10.86 11.67 16.83
C ARG A 150 9.99 12.55 15.95
N LEU A 151 8.99 11.98 15.29
CA LEU A 151 8.18 12.67 14.28
C LEU A 151 6.98 13.41 14.86
N SER A 152 6.57 13.07 16.08
CA SER A 152 5.32 13.48 16.74
C SER A 152 4.05 12.86 16.13
N THR A 153 3.25 12.24 17.00
CA THR A 153 1.90 11.73 16.69
C THR A 153 1.01 12.76 16.00
N ASP A 154 1.09 14.04 16.40
CA ASP A 154 0.26 15.09 15.83
C ASP A 154 0.64 15.39 14.38
N LYS A 155 1.94 15.38 14.05
CA LYS A 155 2.42 15.59 12.69
C LYS A 155 2.02 14.43 11.78
N ILE A 156 2.15 13.19 12.27
CA ILE A 156 1.70 11.99 11.56
C ILE A 156 0.18 12.06 11.28
N ASN A 157 -0.64 12.41 12.28
CA ASN A 157 -2.08 12.55 12.07
C ASN A 157 -2.45 13.76 11.18
N ASN A 158 -1.67 14.84 11.22
CA ASN A 158 -1.82 15.97 10.29
C ASN A 158 -1.56 15.56 8.85
N LEU A 159 -0.52 14.76 8.60
CA LEU A 159 -0.25 14.18 7.29
C LEU A 159 -1.45 13.35 6.81
N CYS A 160 -1.99 12.45 7.64
CA CYS A 160 -3.18 11.68 7.30
C CYS A 160 -4.34 12.60 6.88
N ARG A 161 -4.58 13.70 7.60
CA ARG A 161 -5.61 14.69 7.22
C ARG A 161 -5.31 15.37 5.88
N ALA A 162 -4.05 15.76 5.64
CA ALA A 162 -3.64 16.37 4.36
C ALA A 162 -3.84 15.43 3.17
N TYR A 163 -3.66 14.12 3.38
CA TYR A 163 -3.95 13.07 2.40
C TYR A 163 -5.44 12.69 2.30
N ASN A 164 -6.33 13.42 2.99
CA ASN A 164 -7.75 13.09 3.12
C ASN A 164 -7.99 11.65 3.64
N CYS A 165 -7.10 11.15 4.49
CA CYS A 165 -7.24 9.86 5.17
C CYS A 165 -8.06 10.04 6.45
N GLN A 166 -9.39 9.99 6.31
CA GLN A 166 -10.33 10.32 7.37
C GLN A 166 -10.47 9.19 8.42
N SER A 167 -10.18 7.95 8.06
CA SER A 167 -10.27 6.77 8.93
C SER A 167 -8.93 6.42 9.58
N THR A 168 -7.79 6.88 9.02
CA THR A 168 -6.46 6.61 9.59
C THR A 168 -6.13 7.50 10.78
N ARG A 169 -5.92 6.91 11.97
CA ARG A 169 -5.52 7.62 13.20
C ARG A 169 -4.48 6.83 13.98
N LEU A 170 -3.38 7.48 14.32
CA LEU A 170 -2.40 7.00 15.29
C LEU A 170 -2.78 7.57 16.67
N GLN A 171 -3.21 6.71 17.60
CA GLN A 171 -3.68 7.12 18.93
C GLN A 171 -2.86 6.55 20.08
N ARG A 172 -2.01 5.55 19.79
CA ARG A 172 -1.11 4.94 20.76
C ARG A 172 0.17 4.41 20.13
N LYS A 173 1.18 4.24 20.97
CA LYS A 173 2.38 3.47 20.62
C LYS A 173 2.07 1.98 20.47
N LEU A 174 2.96 1.29 19.76
CA LEU A 174 2.91 -0.15 19.57
C LEU A 174 3.17 -0.81 20.93
N MET A 175 2.41 -1.86 21.24
CA MET A 175 2.43 -2.57 22.53
C MET A 175 2.00 -1.75 23.76
N ASP A 176 1.40 -0.57 23.58
CA ASP A 176 0.78 0.18 24.68
C ASP A 176 -0.62 -0.37 24.99
N PHE A 177 -0.65 -1.43 25.80
CA PHE A 177 -1.90 -2.11 26.19
C PHE A 177 -2.76 -1.29 27.14
N GLU A 178 -2.17 -0.39 27.92
CA GLU A 178 -2.93 0.51 28.80
C GLU A 178 -3.70 1.55 27.98
N ALA A 179 -3.08 2.14 26.96
CA ALA A 179 -3.81 3.02 26.03
C ALA A 179 -4.95 2.28 25.32
N LEU A 180 -4.71 1.03 24.89
CA LEU A 180 -5.72 0.18 24.26
C LEU A 180 -6.90 -0.11 25.18
N LYS A 181 -6.63 -0.48 26.44
CA LYS A 181 -7.66 -0.70 27.47
C LYS A 181 -8.50 0.55 27.74
N ASN A 182 -7.91 1.72 27.56
CA ASN A 182 -8.60 3.03 27.66
C ASN A 182 -9.28 3.46 26.35
N GLY A 183 -9.47 2.56 25.39
CA GLY A 183 -10.20 2.81 24.15
C GLY A 183 -9.41 3.60 23.10
N LYS A 184 -8.10 3.76 23.26
CA LYS A 184 -7.23 4.36 22.23
C LYS A 184 -6.60 3.25 21.41
N ASP A 185 -6.96 3.15 20.14
CA ASP A 185 -6.30 2.22 19.22
C ASP A 185 -5.89 2.93 17.93
N ASN A 186 -4.99 2.30 17.19
CA ASN A 186 -4.61 2.75 15.87
C ASN A 186 -5.60 2.19 14.86
N LEU A 187 -6.27 3.07 14.11
CA LEU A 187 -7.36 2.70 13.20
C LEU A 187 -7.03 3.13 11.78
N THR A 188 -7.57 2.43 10.77
CA THR A 188 -7.46 2.79 9.35
C THR A 188 -8.58 2.14 8.52
N SER A 189 -8.67 2.49 7.25
CA SER A 189 -9.49 1.80 6.24
C SER A 189 -8.63 1.42 5.03
N SER A 190 -9.09 0.46 4.22
CA SER A 190 -8.37 0.06 3.01
C SER A 190 -8.30 1.19 1.98
N LYS A 191 -9.34 2.03 1.89
CA LYS A 191 -9.34 3.22 1.04
C LYS A 191 -8.24 4.20 1.43
N ASP A 192 -8.06 4.47 2.72
CA ASP A 192 -7.02 5.39 3.17
C ASP A 192 -5.62 4.81 2.94
N VAL A 193 -5.45 3.51 3.17
CA VAL A 193 -4.18 2.83 2.89
C VAL A 193 -3.82 2.90 1.41
N VAL A 194 -4.79 2.70 0.49
CA VAL A 194 -4.54 2.86 -0.96
C VAL A 194 -4.12 4.29 -1.31
N LYS A 195 -4.70 5.33 -0.68
CA LYS A 195 -4.22 6.71 -0.86
C LYS A 195 -2.77 6.88 -0.41
N LEU A 196 -2.39 6.28 0.72
CA LEU A 196 -1.02 6.33 1.24
C LEU A 196 -0.03 5.61 0.32
N LEU A 197 -0.39 4.44 -0.23
CA LEU A 197 0.42 3.74 -1.24
C LEU A 197 0.63 4.59 -2.49
N LYS A 198 -0.42 5.27 -2.97
CA LYS A 198 -0.33 6.21 -4.09
C LYS A 198 0.54 7.43 -3.76
N GLY A 199 0.47 7.92 -2.53
CA GLY A 199 1.36 8.97 -2.01
C GLY A 199 2.84 8.58 -2.12
N ILE A 200 3.17 7.36 -1.74
CA ILE A 200 4.53 6.80 -1.84
C ILE A 200 4.96 6.68 -3.31
N ASP A 201 4.08 6.15 -4.16
CA ASP A 201 4.43 5.80 -5.54
C ASP A 201 4.41 7.01 -6.51
N THR A 202 3.28 7.71 -6.56
CA THR A 202 2.96 8.73 -7.58
C THR A 202 2.74 10.13 -7.01
N GLY A 203 2.85 10.30 -5.69
CA GLY A 203 2.72 11.59 -5.01
C GLY A 203 3.65 12.66 -5.61
N GLN A 204 3.10 13.83 -5.90
CA GLN A 204 3.87 14.96 -6.44
C GLN A 204 4.51 15.83 -5.36
N ASP A 205 4.17 15.57 -4.10
CA ASP A 205 4.68 16.30 -2.94
C ASP A 205 6.15 15.97 -2.63
N TYR A 206 6.73 14.98 -3.32
CA TYR A 206 8.08 14.48 -3.06
C TYR A 206 8.95 14.42 -4.31
N SER A 207 10.26 14.63 -4.13
CA SER A 207 11.23 14.40 -5.19
C SER A 207 11.21 12.96 -5.69
N LYS A 208 11.64 12.76 -6.95
CA LYS A 208 11.79 11.41 -7.53
C LYS A 208 12.73 10.53 -6.70
N ARG A 209 13.76 11.11 -6.09
CA ARG A 209 14.73 10.41 -5.24
C ARG A 209 14.04 9.86 -3.99
N THR A 210 13.31 10.71 -3.28
CA THR A 210 12.58 10.34 -2.05
C THR A 210 11.53 9.25 -2.31
N ARG A 211 10.76 9.37 -3.41
CA ARG A 211 9.82 8.31 -3.79
C ARG A 211 10.50 6.99 -4.11
N LYS A 212 11.59 7.03 -4.86
CA LYS A 212 12.38 5.82 -5.18
C LYS A 212 12.88 5.16 -3.89
N GLU A 213 13.28 5.94 -2.90
CA GLU A 213 13.77 5.41 -1.64
C GLU A 213 12.65 4.78 -0.79
N MET A 214 11.50 5.44 -0.63
CA MET A 214 10.33 4.84 0.03
C MET A 214 9.89 3.54 -0.64
N LEU A 215 9.86 3.52 -1.98
CA LEU A 215 9.53 2.32 -2.76
C LEU A 215 10.56 1.20 -2.58
N SER A 216 11.86 1.54 -2.54
CA SER A 216 12.95 0.58 -2.31
C SER A 216 12.76 -0.12 -0.97
N ILE A 217 12.58 0.66 0.10
CA ILE A 217 12.36 0.11 1.45
C ILE A 217 11.09 -0.78 1.48
N LEU A 218 9.99 -0.34 0.86
CA LEU A 218 8.75 -1.10 0.84
C LEU A 218 8.87 -2.40 0.02
N SER A 219 9.72 -2.43 -1.01
CA SER A 219 9.98 -3.62 -1.83
C SER A 219 10.85 -4.67 -1.14
N GLU A 220 11.56 -4.30 -0.09
CA GLU A 220 12.40 -5.22 0.70
C GLU A 220 11.62 -5.96 1.81
N GLN A 221 10.27 -5.94 1.75
CA GLN A 221 9.41 -6.63 2.70
C GLN A 221 9.78 -8.11 2.84
N GLN A 222 9.83 -8.61 4.08
CA GLN A 222 10.19 -10.00 4.36
C GLN A 222 8.95 -10.91 4.53
N PHE A 223 7.77 -10.34 4.78
CA PHE A 223 6.52 -11.08 4.90
C PHE A 223 5.78 -11.13 3.54
N LEU A 224 6.05 -12.18 2.78
CA LEU A 224 5.61 -12.35 1.38
C LEU A 224 4.52 -13.43 1.21
N ASP A 225 3.98 -13.96 2.32
CA ASP A 225 3.04 -15.08 2.35
C ASP A 225 1.56 -14.66 2.33
N LYS A 226 1.27 -13.46 1.81
CA LYS A 226 -0.06 -12.85 1.69
C LYS A 226 -0.32 -12.40 0.24
N LEU A 227 -0.55 -11.11 -0.04
CA LEU A 227 -0.77 -10.64 -1.42
C LEU A 227 0.36 -11.07 -2.36
N PRO A 228 1.65 -11.08 -1.93
CA PRO A 228 2.73 -11.54 -2.79
C PRO A 228 2.85 -13.05 -2.95
N ALA A 229 2.07 -13.89 -2.24
CA ALA A 229 2.36 -15.32 -2.08
C ALA A 229 2.49 -16.11 -3.39
N PHE A 230 1.76 -15.71 -4.43
CA PHE A 230 1.74 -16.35 -5.75
C PHE A 230 2.35 -15.48 -6.86
N ILE A 231 3.05 -14.41 -6.47
CA ILE A 231 3.67 -13.44 -7.37
C ILE A 231 5.19 -13.69 -7.36
N PRO A 232 5.92 -13.50 -8.49
CA PRO A 232 7.37 -13.49 -8.47
C PRO A 232 7.90 -12.50 -7.42
N GLN A 233 8.95 -12.89 -6.68
CA GLN A 233 9.49 -12.04 -5.61
C GLN A 233 10.61 -11.11 -6.12
N ASP A 234 11.33 -11.52 -7.16
CA ASP A 234 12.42 -10.74 -7.73
C ASP A 234 11.86 -9.66 -8.66
N SER A 235 12.08 -8.39 -8.30
CA SER A 235 11.74 -7.26 -9.17
C SER A 235 12.65 -7.22 -10.40
N THR A 236 12.06 -6.90 -11.55
CA THR A 236 12.76 -6.71 -12.84
C THR A 236 12.44 -5.32 -13.41
N GLU A 237 12.97 -4.97 -14.58
CA GLU A 237 12.55 -3.74 -15.27
C GLU A 237 11.05 -3.73 -15.60
N GLU A 238 10.46 -4.90 -15.80
CA GLU A 238 9.07 -5.07 -16.22
C GLU A 238 8.12 -5.38 -15.06
N PHE A 239 8.67 -5.72 -13.88
CA PHE A 239 7.91 -6.16 -12.71
C PHE A 239 8.41 -5.53 -11.41
N PHE A 240 7.49 -4.98 -10.60
CA PHE A 240 7.79 -4.42 -9.29
C PHE A 240 6.72 -4.80 -8.28
N MET A 241 7.16 -5.19 -7.08
CA MET A 241 6.31 -5.56 -5.95
C MET A 241 6.85 -4.91 -4.68
N ALA A 242 5.99 -4.20 -3.96
CA ALA A 242 6.22 -3.74 -2.61
C ALA A 242 4.97 -3.92 -1.74
N ASN A 243 5.12 -4.35 -0.48
CA ASN A 243 3.99 -4.51 0.43
C ASN A 243 4.29 -4.15 1.88
N LYS A 244 3.21 -3.90 2.63
CA LYS A 244 3.24 -3.79 4.08
C LYS A 244 2.13 -4.62 4.68
N THR A 245 2.51 -5.52 5.59
CA THR A 245 1.57 -6.35 6.33
C THR A 245 1.13 -5.73 7.66
N GLY A 246 0.05 -6.26 8.24
CA GLY A 246 -0.34 -5.99 9.62
C GLY A 246 -1.05 -7.15 10.28
N GLU A 247 -0.63 -7.50 11.49
CA GLU A 247 -1.09 -8.66 12.25
C GLU A 247 -1.37 -8.29 13.72
N LEU A 248 -2.52 -8.71 14.24
CA LEU A 248 -2.86 -8.82 15.66
C LEU A 248 -3.71 -10.10 15.85
N PRO A 249 -3.96 -10.57 17.08
CA PRO A 249 -4.94 -11.63 17.30
C PRO A 249 -6.29 -11.28 16.65
N GLY A 250 -6.75 -12.11 15.72
CA GLY A 250 -8.01 -11.90 14.98
C GLY A 250 -7.96 -10.81 13.91
N VAL A 251 -6.79 -10.23 13.62
CA VAL A 251 -6.59 -9.16 12.62
C VAL A 251 -5.49 -9.55 11.64
N GLU A 252 -5.81 -9.54 10.36
CA GLU A 252 -4.91 -9.99 9.29
C GLU A 252 -5.03 -9.08 8.07
N HIS A 253 -3.94 -8.38 7.75
CA HIS A 253 -3.92 -7.36 6.70
C HIS A 253 -2.71 -7.47 5.80
N ASP A 254 -2.87 -7.01 4.57
CA ASP A 254 -1.76 -6.69 3.66
C ASP A 254 -2.15 -5.57 2.70
N ALA A 255 -1.16 -4.78 2.30
CA ALA A 255 -1.30 -3.67 1.37
C ALA A 255 -0.12 -3.63 0.41
N ALA A 256 -0.39 -3.53 -0.88
CA ALA A 256 0.54 -3.90 -1.94
C ALA A 256 0.50 -2.93 -3.14
N ILE A 257 1.67 -2.66 -3.72
CA ILE A 257 1.86 -2.00 -5.02
C ILE A 257 2.42 -3.05 -5.97
N ILE A 258 1.66 -3.41 -6.99
CA ILE A 258 2.07 -4.41 -7.99
C ILE A 258 2.14 -3.73 -9.34
N LYS A 259 3.28 -3.83 -10.03
CA LYS A 259 3.45 -3.33 -11.40
C LYS A 259 3.96 -4.44 -12.27
N SER A 260 3.38 -4.59 -13.45
CA SER A 260 3.76 -5.61 -14.42
C SER A 260 3.43 -5.15 -15.83
N ASN A 261 4.41 -5.15 -16.74
CA ASN A 261 4.21 -4.83 -18.16
C ASN A 261 3.46 -3.51 -18.41
N GLY A 262 3.80 -2.46 -17.65
CA GLY A 262 3.17 -1.14 -17.76
C GLY A 262 1.79 -1.01 -17.07
N LYS A 263 1.20 -2.11 -16.57
CA LYS A 263 0.02 -2.08 -15.71
C LYS A 263 0.43 -1.90 -14.25
N HIS A 264 -0.45 -1.32 -13.44
CA HIS A 264 -0.26 -1.20 -12.00
C HIS A 264 -1.54 -1.45 -11.21
N VAL A 265 -1.38 -1.98 -10.01
CA VAL A 265 -2.44 -2.23 -9.02
C VAL A 265 -2.00 -1.71 -7.66
N TYR A 266 -2.88 -0.97 -7.01
CA TYR A 266 -2.79 -0.66 -5.58
C TYR A 266 -3.86 -1.48 -4.86
N ALA A 267 -3.46 -2.38 -3.98
CA ALA A 267 -4.38 -3.24 -3.25
C ALA A 267 -4.21 -3.06 -1.74
N CYS A 268 -5.32 -3.06 -1.01
CA CYS A 268 -5.32 -3.21 0.44
C CYS A 268 -6.46 -4.15 0.83
N VAL A 269 -6.11 -5.25 1.48
CA VAL A 269 -7.03 -6.26 1.99
C VAL A 269 -6.88 -6.31 3.49
N MET A 270 -7.98 -6.03 4.19
CA MET A 270 -8.00 -5.97 5.65
C MET A 270 -9.09 -6.86 6.21
N PHE A 271 -8.74 -7.68 7.21
CA PHE A 271 -9.67 -8.48 8.00
C PHE A 271 -9.50 -8.22 9.49
N ALA A 272 -10.60 -8.17 10.22
CA ALA A 272 -10.63 -8.07 11.68
C ALA A 272 -11.73 -8.98 12.24
N ASN A 273 -11.67 -9.26 13.54
CA ASN A 273 -12.61 -10.16 14.23
C ASN A 273 -12.64 -11.58 13.62
N LEU A 274 -11.51 -12.03 13.06
CA LEU A 274 -11.32 -13.40 12.61
C LEU A 274 -11.25 -14.34 13.81
N TYR A 275 -11.77 -15.57 13.66
CA TYR A 275 -11.58 -16.62 14.66
C TYR A 275 -10.11 -17.08 14.70
N GLU A 276 -9.53 -17.34 13.53
CA GLU A 276 -8.11 -17.65 13.37
C GLU A 276 -7.48 -16.77 12.27
N ASN A 277 -6.32 -16.19 12.56
CA ASN A 277 -5.52 -15.41 11.61
C ASN A 277 -5.21 -16.18 10.31
N LYS A 278 -5.05 -17.51 10.40
CA LYS A 278 -4.71 -18.36 9.25
C LYS A 278 -5.74 -18.25 8.12
N GLU A 279 -7.03 -18.19 8.45
CA GLU A 279 -8.11 -18.10 7.46
C GLU A 279 -8.01 -16.78 6.67
N GLY A 280 -7.76 -15.68 7.39
CA GLY A 280 -7.49 -14.38 6.77
C GLY A 280 -6.27 -14.40 5.87
N LYS A 281 -5.15 -15.01 6.32
CA LYS A 281 -3.93 -15.09 5.52
C LYS A 281 -4.15 -15.85 4.21
N VAL A 282 -4.85 -16.98 4.26
CA VAL A 282 -5.21 -17.76 3.06
C VAL A 282 -6.11 -16.95 2.12
N ALA A 283 -7.11 -16.24 2.64
CA ALA A 283 -7.97 -15.39 1.82
C ALA A 283 -7.17 -14.27 1.14
N ILE A 284 -6.25 -13.61 1.85
CA ILE A 284 -5.39 -12.58 1.27
C ILE A 284 -4.48 -13.16 0.18
N SER A 285 -3.92 -14.36 0.38
CA SER A 285 -3.07 -14.98 -0.65
C SER A 285 -3.85 -15.35 -1.91
N GLU A 286 -5.07 -15.86 -1.78
CA GLU A 286 -5.92 -16.16 -2.94
C GLU A 286 -6.36 -14.88 -3.68
N ILE A 287 -6.62 -13.79 -2.95
CA ILE A 287 -6.87 -12.48 -3.57
C ILE A 287 -5.61 -12.00 -4.32
N GLY A 288 -4.42 -12.18 -3.74
CA GLY A 288 -3.15 -11.90 -4.41
C GLY A 288 -2.97 -12.69 -5.71
N ARG A 289 -3.32 -13.98 -5.72
CA ARG A 289 -3.34 -14.82 -6.93
C ARG A 289 -4.29 -14.26 -8.00
N ALA A 290 -5.53 -13.92 -7.62
CA ALA A 290 -6.53 -13.38 -8.54
C ALA A 290 -6.08 -12.03 -9.15
N ILE A 291 -5.48 -11.15 -8.35
CA ILE A 291 -4.89 -9.88 -8.84
C ILE A 291 -3.75 -10.15 -9.83
N TRP A 292 -2.90 -11.14 -9.55
CA TRP A 292 -1.80 -11.48 -10.45
C TRP A 292 -2.28 -12.06 -11.79
N GLU A 293 -3.32 -12.88 -11.78
CA GLU A 293 -3.97 -13.38 -12.99
C GLU A 293 -4.64 -12.25 -13.79
N PHE A 294 -5.27 -11.28 -13.12
CA PHE A 294 -5.83 -10.09 -13.75
C PHE A 294 -4.78 -9.24 -14.48
N LEU A 295 -3.56 -9.15 -13.91
CA LEU A 295 -2.46 -8.39 -14.49
C LEU A 295 -1.86 -9.02 -15.75
N LYS A 296 -2.02 -10.32 -15.96
CA LYS A 296 -1.60 -11.02 -17.18
C LYS A 296 -2.50 -10.67 -18.37
#